data_AF-A0A432UNP4-F1
#
_entry.id   AF-A0A432UNP4-F1
#
_cell.length_a   1.000
_cell.length_b   1.000
_cell.length_c   1.000
_cell.angle_alpha   90.00
_cell.angle_beta   90.00
_cell.angle_gamma   90.00
#
_symmetry.space_group_name_H-M   'P 1'
#
loop_
_entity.id
_entity.type
_entity.pdbx_description
1 polymer ?
#
loop_
_entity_poly.entity_id
_entity_poly.type
_entity_poly.pdbx_seq_one_letter_code
_entity_poly.pdbx_strand_id
1 'polypeptide(L)'
;MTHKEFENIKEKYGHYASWAVWSEEGLTPKSNMCTAIFDNPSTLNLLHTDYVLVALNISRAIKKPLGNFHPDYTAAADYKTRYALKNTPLWGAYMTDIIKDFEEVVSGKMMKYLKENPEFEKKNIESFVKELNFIGAKNPTLVAIGNDSFNILERNFVNQFEIKKIPHYSNYSSKEKFREQVLELFC
;
A
#
# COMPACT_ATOMS: atom_id res chain seq x y z
N MET A 1 10.08 -14.41 -1.45
CA MET A 1 8.97 -14.87 -2.31
C MET A 1 9.52 -15.63 -3.52
N THR A 2 8.87 -16.70 -4.00
CA THR A 2 9.29 -17.36 -5.26
C THR A 2 8.82 -16.56 -6.49
N HIS A 3 9.50 -16.72 -7.63
CA HIS A 3 9.10 -16.05 -8.88
C HIS A 3 7.69 -16.42 -9.33
N LYS A 4 7.30 -17.70 -9.19
CA LYS A 4 5.96 -18.16 -9.55
C LYS A 4 4.87 -17.54 -8.67
N GLU A 5 5.09 -17.46 -7.36
CA GLU A 5 4.15 -16.78 -6.45
C GLU A 5 4.02 -15.30 -6.81
N PHE A 6 5.14 -14.63 -7.07
CA PHE A 6 5.14 -13.22 -7.46
C PHE A 6 4.34 -12.96 -8.74
N GLU A 7 4.58 -13.72 -9.81
CA GLU A 7 3.85 -13.52 -11.07
C GLU A 7 2.35 -13.82 -10.92
N ASN A 8 1.97 -14.84 -10.14
CA ASN A 8 0.56 -15.13 -9.85
C ASN A 8 -0.12 -13.96 -9.10
N ILE A 9 0.57 -13.35 -8.12
CA ILE A 9 0.06 -12.19 -7.38
C ILE A 9 -0.04 -10.98 -8.30
N LYS A 10 0.99 -10.71 -9.09
CA LYS A 10 1.03 -9.60 -10.05
C LYS A 10 -0.07 -9.70 -11.10
N GLU A 11 -0.32 -10.90 -11.64
CA GLU A 11 -1.40 -11.16 -12.60
C GLU A 11 -2.78 -10.87 -11.99
N LYS A 12 -3.01 -11.35 -10.76
CA LYS A 12 -4.34 -11.27 -10.13
C LYS A 12 -4.63 -9.92 -9.47
N TYR A 13 -3.63 -9.31 -8.83
CA TYR A 13 -3.78 -8.18 -7.92
C TYR A 13 -2.98 -6.94 -8.34
N GLY A 14 -2.08 -7.07 -9.32
CA GLY A 14 -1.19 -5.96 -9.71
C GLY A 14 -1.90 -4.72 -10.25
N HIS A 15 -3.21 -4.78 -10.55
CA HIS A 15 -3.95 -3.59 -10.94
C HIS A 15 -4.15 -2.58 -9.80
N TYR A 16 -4.17 -3.02 -8.54
CA TYR A 16 -4.37 -2.17 -7.35
C TYR A 16 -3.36 -2.42 -6.22
N ALA A 17 -2.54 -3.46 -6.33
CA ALA A 17 -1.52 -3.78 -5.37
C ALA A 17 -0.11 -3.52 -5.89
N SER A 18 0.84 -3.37 -4.97
CA SER A 18 2.27 -3.35 -5.24
C SER A 18 3.05 -3.79 -3.99
N TRP A 19 4.33 -3.45 -3.92
CA TRP A 19 5.22 -3.77 -2.82
C TRP A 19 6.01 -2.53 -2.40
N ALA A 20 6.28 -2.39 -1.10
CA ALA A 20 7.01 -1.27 -0.51
C ALA A 20 8.53 -1.34 -0.76
N VAL A 21 8.91 -1.48 -2.03
CA VAL A 21 10.29 -1.50 -2.51
C VAL A 21 10.38 -0.64 -3.76
N TRP A 22 11.44 0.14 -3.84
CA TRP A 22 11.72 1.02 -4.97
C TRP A 22 13.21 0.98 -5.28
N SER A 23 13.57 1.37 -6.50
CA SER A 23 14.95 1.65 -6.86
C SER A 23 15.50 2.82 -6.05
N GLU A 24 16.83 2.86 -5.95
CA GLU A 24 17.56 3.92 -5.25
C GLU A 24 17.23 5.31 -5.80
N GLU A 25 17.24 6.29 -4.90
CA GLU A 25 17.03 7.69 -5.25
C GLU A 25 18.11 8.18 -6.24
N GLY A 26 17.68 8.84 -7.30
CA GLY A 26 18.57 9.46 -8.28
C GLY A 26 18.86 10.93 -7.94
N LEU A 27 18.90 11.78 -8.97
CA LEU A 27 19.19 13.21 -8.82
C LEU A 27 18.11 13.98 -8.05
N THR A 28 16.88 13.48 -8.03
CA THR A 28 15.77 14.11 -7.31
C THR A 28 15.06 13.07 -6.45
N PRO A 29 14.33 13.51 -5.39
CA PRO A 29 13.49 12.61 -4.61
C PRO A 29 12.50 11.79 -5.44
N LYS A 30 12.08 12.28 -6.61
CA LYS A 30 11.10 11.60 -7.47
C LYS A 30 11.73 10.71 -8.53
N SER A 31 13.06 10.66 -8.61
CA SER A 31 13.78 9.80 -9.55
C SER A 31 13.58 8.33 -9.17
N ASN A 32 13.47 7.46 -10.19
CA ASN A 32 13.41 6.00 -10.04
C ASN A 32 12.23 5.45 -9.21
N MET A 33 11.07 6.12 -9.27
CA MET A 33 9.86 5.69 -8.57
C MET A 33 9.03 4.63 -9.31
N CYS A 34 9.39 4.27 -10.54
CA CYS A 34 8.62 3.36 -11.39
C CYS A 34 8.78 1.87 -10.98
N THR A 35 8.05 0.99 -11.67
CA THR A 35 8.00 -0.45 -11.41
C THR A 35 9.20 -1.24 -11.91
N ALA A 36 10.20 -0.62 -12.54
CA ALA A 36 11.36 -1.32 -13.12
C ALA A 36 12.21 -2.10 -12.09
N ILE A 37 12.07 -1.79 -10.79
CA ILE A 37 12.72 -2.54 -9.71
C ILE A 37 12.30 -4.02 -9.70
N PHE A 38 11.09 -4.34 -10.17
CA PHE A 38 10.55 -5.70 -10.20
C PHE A 38 11.12 -6.56 -11.35
N ASP A 39 11.79 -5.96 -12.33
CA ASP A 39 12.48 -6.69 -13.40
C ASP A 39 13.78 -7.34 -12.91
N ASN A 40 14.29 -6.92 -11.74
CA ASN A 40 15.44 -7.54 -11.10
C ASN A 40 15.01 -8.73 -10.22
N PRO A 41 15.43 -9.97 -10.53
CA PRO A 41 15.07 -11.15 -9.73
C PRO A 41 15.47 -11.05 -8.26
N SER A 42 16.54 -10.31 -7.92
CA SER A 42 16.97 -10.16 -6.53
C SER A 42 15.97 -9.39 -5.66
N THR A 43 15.11 -8.58 -6.27
CA THR A 43 14.05 -7.83 -5.57
C THR A 43 13.10 -8.78 -4.85
N LEU A 44 12.84 -9.98 -5.39
CA LEU A 44 11.93 -10.97 -4.80
C LEU A 44 12.39 -11.50 -3.43
N ASN A 45 13.68 -11.36 -3.12
CA ASN A 45 14.24 -11.71 -1.82
C ASN A 45 13.88 -10.70 -0.72
N LEU A 46 13.49 -9.49 -1.12
CA LEU A 46 13.05 -8.44 -0.20
C LEU A 46 11.55 -8.54 0.10
N LEU A 47 10.78 -9.18 -0.79
CA LEU A 47 9.31 -9.19 -0.70
C LEU A 47 8.81 -10.13 0.38
N HIS A 48 7.92 -9.62 1.22
CA HIS A 48 7.34 -10.34 2.35
C HIS A 48 5.94 -9.83 2.70
N THR A 49 5.17 -10.67 3.41
CA THR A 49 3.77 -10.40 3.76
C THR A 49 3.55 -10.33 5.27
N ASP A 50 4.62 -10.11 6.06
CA ASP A 50 4.51 -9.97 7.52
C ASP A 50 3.84 -8.64 7.90
N TYR A 51 4.04 -7.62 7.06
CA TYR A 51 3.30 -6.37 7.09
C TYR A 51 2.53 -6.22 5.78
N VAL A 52 1.35 -5.63 5.88
CA VAL A 52 0.55 -5.23 4.72
C VAL A 52 0.19 -3.76 4.88
N LEU A 53 0.71 -2.91 4.01
CA LEU A 53 0.34 -1.51 3.96
C LEU A 53 -0.97 -1.34 3.19
N VAL A 54 -1.92 -0.65 3.80
CA VAL A 54 -3.29 -0.53 3.29
C VAL A 54 -3.63 0.94 3.11
N ALA A 55 -3.77 1.36 1.87
CA ALA A 55 -4.32 2.67 1.50
C ALA A 55 -5.84 2.58 1.28
N LEU A 56 -6.48 3.72 1.01
CA LEU A 56 -7.93 3.80 0.93
C LEU A 56 -8.44 3.24 -0.41
N ASN A 57 -8.05 3.88 -1.52
CA ASN A 57 -8.52 3.59 -2.87
C ASN A 57 -7.60 4.20 -3.94
N ILE A 58 -7.71 3.66 -5.16
CA ILE A 58 -7.03 4.18 -6.35
C ILE A 58 -7.47 5.61 -6.64
N SER A 59 -6.49 6.49 -6.83
CA SER A 59 -6.74 7.89 -7.19
C SER A 59 -6.70 8.16 -8.69
N ARG A 60 -6.13 7.24 -9.48
CA ARG A 60 -5.96 7.36 -10.94
C ARG A 60 -5.91 5.99 -11.60
N ALA A 61 -6.36 5.90 -12.84
CA ALA A 61 -6.21 4.70 -13.67
C ALA A 61 -4.75 4.18 -13.71
N ILE A 62 -4.58 2.89 -13.40
CA ILE A 62 -3.27 2.21 -13.37
C ILE A 62 -2.93 1.66 -14.75
N LYS A 63 -1.86 2.19 -15.34
CA LYS A 63 -1.43 1.84 -16.71
C LYS A 63 -0.68 0.51 -16.81
N LYS A 64 -0.04 0.07 -15.73
CA LYS A 64 0.80 -1.14 -15.69
C LYS A 64 0.63 -1.84 -14.34
N PRO A 65 0.71 -3.18 -14.30
CA PRO A 65 0.71 -3.91 -13.03
C PRO A 65 1.76 -3.37 -12.06
N LEU A 66 1.43 -3.36 -10.77
CA LEU A 66 2.24 -2.88 -9.65
C LEU A 66 2.45 -1.35 -9.63
N GLY A 67 1.71 -0.60 -10.45
CA GLY A 67 1.90 0.85 -10.59
C GLY A 67 1.27 1.70 -9.48
N ASN A 68 0.36 1.15 -8.66
CA ASN A 68 -0.49 1.93 -7.74
C ASN A 68 0.25 2.68 -6.62
N PHE A 69 1.53 2.40 -6.39
CA PHE A 69 2.40 3.13 -5.45
C PHE A 69 3.77 3.46 -6.08
N HIS A 70 3.87 3.34 -7.41
CA HIS A 70 5.09 3.46 -8.21
C HIS A 70 4.86 4.43 -9.36
N PRO A 71 4.54 5.70 -9.06
CA PRO A 71 4.14 6.65 -10.07
C PRO A 71 5.27 6.93 -11.07
N ASP A 72 4.91 7.01 -12.34
CA ASP A 72 5.79 7.39 -13.45
C ASP A 72 5.72 8.90 -13.78
N TYR A 73 5.05 9.69 -12.93
CA TYR A 73 4.79 11.11 -13.16
C TYR A 73 5.29 12.00 -12.00
N THR A 74 5.68 13.22 -12.34
CA THR A 74 6.41 14.14 -11.45
C THR A 74 5.54 14.79 -10.37
N ALA A 75 4.22 14.82 -10.50
CA ALA A 75 3.33 15.41 -9.51
C ALA A 75 3.11 14.53 -8.26
N ALA A 76 3.50 13.25 -8.30
CA ALA A 76 3.23 12.30 -7.22
C ALA A 76 4.05 12.58 -5.94
N ALA A 77 3.50 12.17 -4.80
CA ALA A 77 4.09 12.38 -3.47
C ALA A 77 4.61 11.07 -2.83
N ASP A 78 4.45 9.94 -3.51
CA ASP A 78 4.79 8.58 -3.05
C ASP A 78 6.28 8.42 -2.74
N TYR A 79 7.14 9.29 -3.27
CA TYR A 79 8.55 9.33 -2.91
C TYR A 79 8.78 9.55 -1.40
N LYS A 80 7.85 10.23 -0.72
CA LYS A 80 7.91 10.36 0.75
C LYS A 80 7.73 9.02 1.43
N THR A 81 6.87 8.15 0.90
CA THR A 81 6.68 6.77 1.37
C THR A 81 7.98 5.98 1.21
N ARG A 82 8.59 5.99 0.01
CA ARG A 82 9.91 5.36 -0.20
C ARG A 82 10.93 5.81 0.85
N TYR A 83 11.03 7.12 1.08
CA TYR A 83 11.96 7.69 2.06
C TYR A 83 11.66 7.26 3.50
N ALA A 84 10.38 7.22 3.89
CA ALA A 84 9.97 6.88 5.24
C ALA A 84 10.14 5.38 5.55
N LEU A 85 9.89 4.50 4.57
CA LEU A 85 9.93 3.05 4.77
C LEU A 85 11.33 2.44 4.61
N LYS A 86 12.27 3.14 3.97
CA LYS A 86 13.62 2.61 3.74
C LYS A 86 14.32 2.23 5.05
N ASN A 87 14.93 1.05 5.09
CA ASN A 87 15.62 0.49 6.26
C ASN A 87 14.71 0.29 7.49
N THR A 88 13.41 0.05 7.29
CA THR A 88 12.50 -0.39 8.35
C THR A 88 11.94 -1.77 8.01
N PRO A 89 11.30 -2.48 8.96
CA PRO A 89 10.62 -3.74 8.68
C PRO A 89 9.51 -3.65 7.64
N LEU A 90 9.09 -2.45 7.25
CA LEU A 90 8.08 -2.23 6.20
C LEU A 90 8.67 -2.27 4.79
N TRP A 91 10.00 -2.28 4.64
CA TRP A 91 10.64 -2.34 3.33
C TRP A 91 10.46 -3.72 2.70
N GLY A 92 9.85 -3.76 1.51
CA GLY A 92 9.49 -4.99 0.82
C GLY A 92 8.11 -5.55 1.20
N ALA A 93 7.38 -4.90 2.10
CA ALA A 93 6.04 -5.32 2.51
C ALA A 93 5.00 -5.17 1.38
N TYR A 94 3.94 -5.97 1.41
CA TYR A 94 2.84 -5.85 0.42
C TYR A 94 2.07 -4.54 0.60
N MET A 95 1.62 -3.93 -0.49
CA MET A 95 0.83 -2.70 -0.49
C MET A 95 -0.45 -2.90 -1.31
N THR A 96 -1.60 -2.47 -0.80
CA THR A 96 -2.87 -2.55 -1.55
C THR A 96 -3.86 -1.50 -1.05
N ASP A 97 -4.99 -1.38 -1.75
CA ASP A 97 -6.13 -0.57 -1.33
C ASP A 97 -7.23 -1.44 -0.72
N ILE A 98 -7.84 -0.93 0.36
CA ILE A 98 -8.96 -1.61 1.02
C ILE A 98 -10.25 -1.50 0.19
N ILE A 99 -10.47 -0.39 -0.50
CA ILE A 99 -11.58 -0.19 -1.43
C ILE A 99 -11.07 -0.28 -2.86
N LYS A 100 -11.57 -1.27 -3.60
CA LYS A 100 -11.19 -1.58 -4.97
C LYS A 100 -12.22 -1.07 -5.97
N ASP A 101 -11.78 -0.85 -7.21
CA ASP A 101 -12.62 -0.55 -8.38
C ASP A 101 -13.54 0.67 -8.23
N PHE A 102 -13.08 1.69 -7.49
CA PHE A 102 -13.77 2.96 -7.35
C PHE A 102 -12.74 4.10 -7.46
N GLU A 103 -12.59 4.63 -8.67
CA GLU A 103 -11.70 5.74 -8.96
C GLU A 103 -12.32 7.04 -8.43
N GLU A 104 -11.93 7.45 -7.22
CA GLU A 104 -12.35 8.70 -6.59
C GLU A 104 -11.18 9.36 -5.87
N VAL A 105 -10.85 10.57 -6.30
CA VAL A 105 -9.71 11.32 -5.77
C VAL A 105 -10.02 11.89 -4.38
N VAL A 106 -11.30 12.14 -4.08
CA VAL A 106 -11.72 12.81 -2.84
C VAL A 106 -12.19 11.77 -1.81
N SER A 107 -11.35 11.46 -0.82
CA SER A 107 -11.66 10.47 0.22
C SER A 107 -12.96 10.75 0.98
N GLY A 108 -13.32 12.02 1.21
CA GLY A 108 -14.58 12.38 1.86
C GLY A 108 -15.84 11.93 1.09
N LYS A 109 -15.79 11.92 -0.25
CA LYS A 109 -16.89 11.41 -1.08
C LYS A 109 -16.98 9.89 -0.97
N MET A 110 -15.83 9.22 -0.99
CA MET A 110 -15.75 7.78 -0.74
C MET A 110 -16.36 7.42 0.62
N MET A 111 -15.93 8.07 1.70
CA MET A 111 -16.44 7.77 3.05
C MET A 111 -17.94 8.00 3.18
N LYS A 112 -18.47 9.04 2.52
CA LYS A 112 -19.92 9.26 2.43
C LYS A 112 -20.62 8.11 1.70
N TYR A 113 -20.09 7.70 0.55
CA TYR A 113 -20.63 6.59 -0.23
C TYR A 113 -20.65 5.27 0.57
N LEU A 114 -19.56 4.94 1.27
CA LEU A 114 -19.48 3.73 2.09
C LEU A 114 -20.53 3.72 3.21
N LYS A 115 -20.78 4.88 3.84
CA LYS A 115 -21.81 5.03 4.86
C LYS A 115 -23.23 4.78 4.31
N GLU A 116 -23.49 5.24 3.09
CA GLU A 116 -24.77 5.06 2.40
C GLU A 116 -24.92 3.65 1.80
N ASN A 117 -23.82 2.94 1.57
CA ASN A 117 -23.77 1.65 0.89
C ASN A 117 -22.94 0.61 1.68
N PRO A 118 -23.36 0.19 2.88
CA PRO A 118 -22.59 -0.71 3.74
C PRO A 118 -22.26 -2.07 3.09
N GLU A 119 -23.13 -2.58 2.22
CA GLU A 119 -22.87 -3.81 1.47
C GLU A 119 -21.70 -3.69 0.48
N PHE A 120 -21.42 -2.48 -0.02
CA PHE A 120 -20.26 -2.25 -0.88
C PHE A 120 -18.95 -2.36 -0.10
N GLU A 121 -18.91 -1.78 1.10
CA GLU A 121 -17.78 -1.96 2.00
C GLU A 121 -17.59 -3.44 2.34
N LYS A 122 -18.66 -4.13 2.76
CA LYS A 122 -18.60 -5.56 3.10
C LYS A 122 -18.00 -6.42 1.99
N LYS A 123 -18.40 -6.20 0.73
CA LYS A 123 -17.82 -6.89 -0.43
C LYS A 123 -16.32 -6.62 -0.59
N ASN A 124 -15.88 -5.39 -0.35
CA ASN A 124 -14.47 -5.01 -0.38
C ASN A 124 -13.67 -5.68 0.75
N ILE A 125 -14.23 -5.74 1.96
CA ILE A 125 -13.65 -6.46 3.10
C ILE A 125 -13.51 -7.96 2.78
N GLU A 126 -14.54 -8.60 2.24
CA GLU A 126 -14.49 -10.01 1.82
C GLU A 126 -13.44 -10.24 0.72
N SER A 127 -13.32 -9.31 -0.23
CA SER A 127 -12.30 -9.35 -1.28
C SER A 127 -10.88 -9.20 -0.71
N PHE A 128 -10.69 -8.29 0.24
CA PHE A 128 -9.41 -8.07 0.91
C PHE A 128 -8.99 -9.30 1.73
N VAL A 129 -9.89 -9.97 2.44
CA VAL A 129 -9.58 -11.24 3.13
C VAL A 129 -9.15 -12.32 2.13
N LYS A 130 -9.82 -12.43 0.98
CA LYS A 130 -9.41 -13.36 -0.08
C LYS A 130 -8.03 -13.02 -0.64
N GLU A 131 -7.71 -11.75 -0.78
CA GLU A 131 -6.40 -11.25 -1.21
C GLU A 131 -5.31 -11.62 -0.19
N LEU A 132 -5.49 -11.33 1.10
CA LEU A 132 -4.55 -11.69 2.16
C LEU A 132 -4.24 -13.20 2.17
N ASN A 133 -5.29 -14.03 2.04
CA ASN A 133 -5.13 -15.48 1.95
C ASN A 133 -4.36 -15.89 0.67
N PHE A 134 -4.64 -15.25 -0.47
CA PHE A 134 -4.01 -15.59 -1.74
C PHE A 134 -2.52 -15.23 -1.76
N ILE A 135 -2.12 -14.08 -1.20
CA ILE A 135 -0.71 -13.69 -1.11
C ILE A 135 0.06 -14.51 -0.07
N GLY A 136 -0.63 -15.38 0.68
CA GLY A 136 -0.03 -16.23 1.70
C GLY A 136 0.30 -15.50 3.00
N ALA A 137 -0.35 -14.36 3.28
CA ALA A 137 -0.12 -13.62 4.52
C ALA A 137 -0.60 -14.44 5.73
N LYS A 138 0.30 -14.69 6.69
CA LYS A 138 0.02 -15.45 7.90
C LYS A 138 0.01 -14.52 9.10
N ASN A 139 -1.18 -14.05 9.48
CA ASN A 139 -1.40 -13.10 10.57
C ASN A 139 -0.51 -11.82 10.46
N PRO A 140 -0.61 -11.08 9.34
CA PRO A 140 0.17 -9.85 9.16
C PRO A 140 -0.22 -8.76 10.16
N THR A 141 0.71 -7.86 10.45
CA THR A 141 0.36 -6.54 10.99
C THR A 141 -0.15 -5.67 9.84
N LEU A 142 -1.39 -5.20 9.94
CA LEU A 142 -1.98 -4.28 8.96
C LEU A 142 -1.54 -2.84 9.26
N VAL A 143 -0.96 -2.16 8.29
CA VAL A 143 -0.43 -0.80 8.43
C VAL A 143 -1.27 0.15 7.59
N ALA A 144 -2.21 0.84 8.24
CA ALA A 144 -3.07 1.82 7.60
C ALA A 144 -2.28 3.07 7.16
N ILE A 145 -2.41 3.45 5.89
CA ILE A 145 -1.89 4.71 5.36
C ILE A 145 -3.00 5.75 5.45
N GLY A 146 -2.95 6.60 6.47
CA GLY A 146 -3.96 7.65 6.72
C GLY A 146 -5.10 7.23 7.66
N ASN A 147 -5.96 8.20 7.99
CA ASN A 147 -7.04 7.99 8.97
C ASN A 147 -8.22 7.20 8.39
N ASP A 148 -8.61 7.44 7.14
CA ASP A 148 -9.77 6.79 6.55
C ASP A 148 -9.57 5.28 6.46
N SER A 149 -8.44 4.84 5.88
CA SER A 149 -8.05 3.42 5.83
C SER A 149 -7.94 2.80 7.22
N PHE A 150 -7.38 3.51 8.20
CA PHE A 150 -7.31 3.05 9.59
C PHE A 150 -8.69 2.80 10.18
N ASN A 151 -9.62 3.74 10.01
CA ASN A 151 -10.99 3.61 10.51
C ASN A 151 -11.73 2.43 9.85
N ILE A 152 -11.43 2.10 8.58
CA ILE A 152 -11.98 0.92 7.91
C ILE A 152 -11.39 -0.36 8.50
N LEU A 153 -10.08 -0.40 8.67
CA LEU A 153 -9.41 -1.57 9.21
C LEU A 153 -9.84 -1.82 10.66
N GLU A 154 -9.83 -0.80 11.51
CA GLU A 154 -10.17 -0.91 12.93
C GLU A 154 -11.57 -1.50 13.12
N ARG A 155 -12.59 -0.94 12.45
CA ARG A 155 -13.98 -1.41 12.63
C ARG A 155 -14.25 -2.82 12.08
N ASN A 156 -13.42 -3.32 11.16
CA ASN A 156 -13.62 -4.63 10.52
C ASN A 156 -12.67 -5.72 11.05
N PHE A 157 -11.49 -5.35 11.56
CA PHE A 157 -10.37 -6.28 11.75
C PHE A 157 -9.64 -6.18 13.08
N VAL A 158 -9.99 -5.23 13.98
CA VAL A 158 -9.25 -5.03 15.25
C VAL A 158 -9.20 -6.28 16.14
N ASN A 159 -10.19 -7.17 16.03
CA ASN A 159 -10.22 -8.43 16.79
C ASN A 159 -9.47 -9.59 16.11
N GLN A 160 -8.90 -9.37 14.92
CA GLN A 160 -8.28 -10.42 14.10
C GLN A 160 -6.80 -10.14 13.80
N PHE A 161 -6.44 -8.88 13.57
CA PHE A 161 -5.08 -8.48 13.20
C PHE A 161 -4.59 -7.34 14.09
N GLU A 162 -3.27 -7.26 14.29
CA GLU A 162 -2.65 -6.05 14.80
C GLU A 162 -2.79 -4.95 13.74
N ILE A 163 -3.24 -3.76 14.16
CA ILE A 163 -3.42 -2.62 13.25
C ILE A 163 -2.57 -1.45 13.75
N LYS A 164 -1.66 -0.99 12.89
CA LYS A 164 -0.88 0.24 13.10
C LYS A 164 -1.30 1.29 12.08
N LYS A 165 -1.07 2.56 12.40
CA LYS A 165 -1.35 3.69 11.51
C LYS A 165 -0.10 4.49 11.25
N ILE A 166 0.13 4.81 9.98
CA ILE A 166 1.12 5.80 9.56
C ILE A 166 0.42 6.98 8.85
N PRO A 167 1.04 8.17 8.83
CA PRO A 167 0.51 9.30 8.07
C PRO A 167 0.28 8.98 6.60
N HIS A 168 -0.70 9.66 5.99
CA HIS A 168 -0.83 9.65 4.54
C HIS A 168 0.31 10.47 3.91
N TYR A 169 0.95 9.96 2.87
CA TYR A 169 2.13 10.60 2.25
C TYR A 169 1.81 11.95 1.59
N SER A 170 0.56 12.16 1.15
CA SER A 170 0.09 13.47 0.67
C SER A 170 -0.14 14.52 1.77
N ASN A 171 0.07 14.19 3.04
CA ASN A 171 0.02 15.19 4.11
C ASN A 171 1.10 16.28 3.88
N TYR A 172 0.83 17.50 4.33
CA TYR A 172 1.69 18.69 4.15
C TYR A 172 3.00 18.63 4.97
N SER A 173 3.26 17.55 5.70
CA SER A 173 4.52 17.32 6.42
C SER A 173 5.70 17.01 5.50
N SER A 174 6.92 17.21 6.00
CA SER A 174 8.15 16.83 5.29
C SER A 174 8.33 15.30 5.24
N LYS A 175 9.18 14.81 4.33
CA LYS A 175 9.53 13.39 4.23
C LYS A 175 10.31 12.92 5.46
N GLU A 176 11.10 13.80 6.07
CA GLU A 176 11.83 13.57 7.32
C GLU A 176 10.87 13.39 8.48
N LYS A 177 9.86 14.26 8.61
CA LYS A 177 8.88 14.13 9.68
C LYS A 177 8.04 12.86 9.52
N PHE A 178 7.69 12.50 8.28
CA PHE A 178 7.02 11.24 8.01
C PHE A 178 7.91 10.04 8.40
N ARG A 179 9.20 10.08 8.07
CA ARG A 179 10.16 9.05 8.47
C ARG A 179 10.26 8.91 10.00
N GLU A 180 10.37 10.00 10.74
CA GLU A 180 10.38 9.98 12.21
C GLU A 180 9.19 9.21 12.78
N GLN A 181 7.98 9.51 12.29
CA GLN A 181 6.76 8.84 12.73
C GLN A 181 6.71 7.35 12.38
N VAL A 182 7.32 6.95 11.27
CA VAL A 182 7.48 5.53 10.93
C VAL A 182 8.49 4.87 11.86
N LEU A 183 9.64 5.50 12.11
CA LEU A 183 10.67 4.94 12.99
C LEU A 183 10.14 4.74 14.41
N GLU A 184 9.42 5.71 14.98
CA GLU A 184 8.81 5.61 16.32
C GLU A 184 7.89 4.38 16.51
N LEU A 185 7.32 3.84 15.43
CA LEU A 185 6.37 2.72 15.47
C LEU A 185 7.00 1.35 15.18
N PHE A 186 8.17 1.34 14.54
CA PHE A 186 8.75 0.14 13.93
C PHE A 186 10.25 -0.04 14.20
N CYS A 187 10.90 0.86 14.92
CA CYS A 187 12.34 0.85 15.25
C CYS A 187 12.56 1.33 16.69
#